data_AF-H0Q1X9-F1
#
_entry.id   AF-H0Q1X9-F1
#
_cell.length_a   1.000
_cell.length_b   1.000
_cell.length_c   1.000
_cell.angle_alpha   90.00
_cell.angle_beta   90.00
_cell.angle_gamma   90.00
#
_symmetry.space_group_name_H-M   'P 1'
#
loop_
_entity.id
_entity.type
_entity.pdbx_description
1 polymer ?
#
loop_
_entity_poly.entity_id
_entity_poly.type
_entity_poly.pdbx_seq_one_letter_code
_entity_poly.pdbx_strand_id
1 'polypeptide(L)' 'MDAIADLQKGEGFLLLLDRMPHPLLRLLDRDGYRHESRVQDDGSVEVRIDYP' A
#
# COMPACT_ATOMS: atom_id res chain seq x y z
N MET A 1 4.75 -4.84 10.40
CA MET A 1 3.51 -4.26 9.82
C MET A 1 3.02 -3.07 10.65
N ASP A 2 3.85 -2.52 11.55
CA ASP A 2 3.42 -1.49 12.51
C ASP A 2 3.10 -0.14 11.84
N ALA A 3 3.81 0.21 10.76
CA ALA A 3 3.56 1.46 10.03
C ALA A 3 2.15 1.58 9.41
N ILE A 4 1.47 0.46 9.14
CA ILE A 4 0.07 0.48 8.66
C ILE A 4 -0.90 0.63 9.83
N ALA A 5 -0.56 0.07 10.99
CA ALA A 5 -1.41 0.12 12.17
C ALA A 5 -1.50 1.52 12.78
N ASP A 6 -0.47 2.35 12.57
CA ASP A 6 -0.41 3.72 13.07
C ASP A 6 -1.03 4.76 12.12
N LEU A 7 -1.51 4.36 10.94
CA LEU A 7 -2.10 5.31 9.98
C LEU A 7 -3.37 5.94 10.54
N GLN A 8 -3.39 7.28 10.64
CA GLN A 8 -4.61 7.99 11.02
C GLN A 8 -5.52 8.19 9.80
N LYS A 9 -6.82 8.41 10.06
CA LYS A 9 -7.77 8.75 8.99
C LYS A 9 -7.36 10.03 8.29
N GLY A 10 -7.37 10.01 6.96
CA GLY A 10 -6.88 11.08 6.10
C GLY A 10 -5.38 11.03 5.83
N GLU A 11 -4.64 10.11 6.44
CA GLU A 11 -3.22 9.91 6.15
C GLU A 11 -3.03 8.83 5.08
N GLY A 12 -1.88 8.91 4.42
CA GLY A 12 -1.46 7.95 3.41
C GLY A 12 0.03 7.66 3.53
N PHE A 13 0.45 6.52 3.00
CA PHE A 13 1.85 6.15 2.95
C PHE A 13 2.20 5.44 1.65
N LEU A 14 3.49 5.50 1.33
CA LEU A 14 4.08 4.94 0.11
C LEU A 14 4.96 3.75 0.48
N LEU A 15 4.71 2.58 -0.12
CA LEU A 15 5.65 1.47 -0.09
C LEU A 15 6.41 1.40 -1.40
N LEU A 16 7.71 1.18 -1.30
CA LEU A 16 8.55 0.74 -2.39
C LEU A 16 8.98 -0.69 -2.11
N LEU A 17 8.76 -1.57 -3.07
CA LEU A 17 8.98 -3.01 -2.93
C LEU A 17 9.63 -3.57 -4.19
N ASP A 18 10.40 -4.64 -4.07
CA ASP A 18 11.02 -5.28 -5.26
C ASP A 18 10.03 -6.12 -6.09
N ARG A 19 8.79 -6.30 -5.60
CA ARG A 19 7.76 -7.11 -6.25
C ARG A 19 6.36 -6.79 -5.76
N MET A 20 5.36 -7.21 -6.54
CA MET A 20 3.96 -7.00 -6.25
C MET A 20 3.51 -7.71 -4.96
N PRO A 21 3.01 -6.99 -3.93
CA PRO A 21 2.63 -7.59 -2.66
C PRO A 21 1.17 -8.08 -2.66
N HIS A 22 0.85 -9.09 -3.47
CA HIS A 22 -0.53 -9.61 -3.58
C HIS A 22 -1.24 -9.91 -2.23
N PRO A 23 -0.57 -10.47 -1.19
CA PRO A 23 -1.22 -10.67 0.10
C PRO A 23 -1.60 -9.37 0.81
N LEU A 24 -0.77 -8.32 0.67
CA LEU A 24 -1.02 -7.01 1.27
C LEU A 24 -2.22 -6.33 0.60
N LEU A 25 -2.28 -6.31 -0.74
CA LEU A 25 -3.38 -5.67 -1.46
C LEU A 25 -4.74 -6.24 -1.05
N ARG A 26 -4.83 -7.57 -0.92
CA ARG A 26 -6.05 -8.24 -0.42
C ARG A 26 -6.43 -7.83 1.00
N LEU A 27 -5.44 -7.59 1.87
CA LEU A 27 -5.69 -7.13 3.23
C LEU A 27 -6.25 -5.69 3.21
N LEU A 28 -5.67 -4.81 2.40
CA LEU A 28 -6.11 -3.43 2.24
C LEU A 28 -7.55 -3.34 1.71
N ASP A 29 -7.88 -4.15 0.69
CA ASP A 29 -9.23 -4.25 0.14
C ASP A 29 -10.25 -4.69 1.20
N ARG A 30 -9.89 -5.70 2.01
CA ARG A 30 -10.74 -6.25 3.06
C ARG A 30 -10.98 -5.24 4.19
N ASP A 31 -9.94 -4.49 4.55
CA ASP A 31 -9.96 -3.60 5.70
C ASP A 31 -10.41 -2.16 5.32
N GLY A 32 -10.73 -1.92 4.04
CA GLY A 32 -11.38 -0.69 3.56
C GLY A 32 -10.42 0.45 3.22
N TYR A 33 -9.12 0.16 3.09
CA TYR A 33 -8.13 1.14 2.65
C TYR A 33 -8.25 1.38 1.13
N ARG A 34 -7.93 2.60 0.70
CA ARG A 34 -7.74 2.88 -0.73
C ARG A 34 -6.28 2.62 -1.08
N HIS A 35 -6.02 1.99 -2.21
CA HIS A 35 -4.65 1.80 -2.67
C HIS A 35 -4.52 1.84 -4.19
N GLU A 36 -3.34 2.22 -4.64
CA GLU A 36 -2.93 2.21 -6.04
C GLU A 36 -1.53 1.62 -6.15
N SER A 37 -1.34 0.63 -7.01
CA SER A 37 -0.04 0.00 -7.24
C SER A 37 0.47 0.28 -8.66
N ARG A 38 1.74 0.66 -8.78
CA ARG A 38 2.41 0.89 -10.05
C ARG A 38 3.74 0.14 -10.08
N VAL A 39 3.98 -0.59 -11.17
CA VAL A 39 5.31 -1.14 -11.46
C VAL A 39 6.12 -0.04 -12.15
N GLN A 40 7.31 0.21 -11.64
CA GLN A 40 8.25 1.20 -12.15
C GLN A 40 9.17 0.57 -13.20
N ASP A 41 9.87 1.43 -13.95
CA ASP A 41 10.75 1.01 -15.05
C ASP A 41 11.97 0.21 -14.56
N ASP A 42 12.36 0.38 -13.29
CA ASP A 42 13.43 -0.39 -12.63
C ASP A 42 12.98 -1.74 -12.06
N GLY A 43 11.69 -2.09 -12.26
CA GLY A 43 11.09 -3.32 -11.74
C GLY A 43 10.60 -3.22 -10.29
N SER A 44 10.83 -2.08 -9.61
CA SER A 44 10.23 -1.84 -8.29
C SER A 44 8.72 -1.63 -8.41
N VAL A 45 8.03 -1.84 -7.30
CA VAL A 45 6.58 -1.65 -7.17
C VAL A 45 6.35 -0.57 -6.14
N GLU A 46 5.71 0.49 -6.58
CA GLU A 46 5.21 1.57 -5.75
C GLU A 46 3.76 1.27 -5.39
N VAL A 47 3.44 1.26 -4.10
CA VAL A 47 2.05 1.12 -3.62
C VAL A 47 1.73 2.34 -2.76
N ARG A 48 0.80 3.16 -3.24
CA ARG A 48 0.20 4.25 -2.46
C ARG A 48 -1.00 3.70 -1.73
N ILE A 49 -1.08 3.96 -0.43
CA ILE A 49 -2.17 3.49 0.43
C ILE A 49 -2.69 4.68 1.21
N ASP A 50 -3.99 4.91 1.16
CA ASP A 50 -4.68 6.00 1.85
C ASP A 50 -5.74 5.42 2.79
N TYR A 51 -5.80 5.92 4.03
CA TYR A 51 -6.85 5.59 4.97
C TYR A 51 -7.95 6.68 4.92
N PRO A 52 -9.14 6.40 4.36
CA PRO A 52 -10.20 7.40 4.22
C PRO A 52 -10.83 7.87 5.54
#